data_AF-A0A822BWF0-F1
#
_entry.id   AF-A0A822BWF0-F1
#
_cell.length_a   1.000
_cell.length_b   1.000
_cell.length_c   1.000
_cell.angle_alpha   90.00
_cell.angle_beta   90.00
_cell.angle_gamma   90.00
#
_symmetry.space_group_name_H-M   'P 1'
#
loop_
_entity.id
_entity.type
_entity.pdbx_description
1 polymer ?
#
loop_
_entity_poly.entity_id
_entity_poly.type
_entity_poly.pdbx_seq_one_letter_code
_entity_poly.pdbx_strand_id
1 'polypeptide(L)'
;QSYILLALNICRGAQIIYNRNVFIKNPRLIILTHFLIYILPALNITIQIFGNWTILLHTAGESCDIIYSSLTVEIFNLFIIYLIPVALNLTVIAFCIRHVSSIKGIHSQQIINLRHKHKKSLLIRTIIFYSIWLALWSPNVLAFQFINVNTEPGIYISLLNYIEIKTDPIFITVLDVRLFQSWKIIWRKIERCRRRAVVPALPAASEQTY
;
A
#
# COMPACT_ATOMS: atom_id res chain seq x y z
N GLN A 1 1.44 2.73 -7.55
CA GLN A 1 1.68 2.31 -6.15
C GLN A 1 1.73 3.51 -5.19
N SER A 2 2.51 4.55 -5.50
CA SER A 2 2.63 5.80 -4.74
C SER A 2 1.30 6.46 -4.34
N TYR A 3 0.32 6.50 -5.25
CA TYR A 3 -1.00 7.08 -4.96
C TYR A 3 -1.86 6.25 -4.00
N ILE A 4 -1.76 4.91 -4.05
CA ILE A 4 -2.42 4.02 -3.08
C ILE A 4 -1.84 4.31 -1.69
N LEU A 5 -0.51 4.42 -1.62
CA LEU A 5 0.20 4.68 -0.38
C LEU A 5 -0.13 6.07 0.19
N LEU A 6 -0.22 7.08 -0.67
CA LEU A 6 -0.68 8.42 -0.33
C LEU A 6 -2.08 8.39 0.30
N ALA A 7 -3.02 7.69 -0.32
CA ALA A 7 -4.37 7.59 0.21
C ALA A 7 -4.42 6.88 1.57
N LEU A 8 -3.65 5.80 1.73
CA LEU A 8 -3.52 5.10 3.02
C LEU A 8 -2.95 6.03 4.11
N ASN A 9 -1.92 6.80 3.79
CA ASN A 9 -1.30 7.73 4.72
C ASN A 9 -2.22 8.91 5.06
N ILE A 10 -2.95 9.46 4.10
CA ILE A 10 -4.01 10.47 4.34
C ILE A 10 -5.07 9.90 5.29
N CYS A 11 -5.54 8.67 5.04
CA CYS A 11 -6.55 8.03 5.90
C CYS A 11 -6.02 7.83 7.32
N ARG A 12 -4.79 7.33 7.48
CA ARG A 12 -4.13 7.17 8.79
C ARG A 12 -3.92 8.52 9.46
N GLY A 13 -3.53 9.55 8.72
CA GLY A 13 -3.35 10.89 9.24
C GLY A 13 -4.66 11.49 9.76
N ALA A 14 -5.73 11.38 8.98
CA ALA A 14 -7.06 11.79 9.41
C ALA A 14 -7.54 11.02 10.66
N GLN A 15 -7.22 9.73 10.80
CA GLN A 15 -7.49 8.99 12.05
C GLN A 15 -6.69 9.54 13.25
N ILE A 16 -5.41 9.88 13.06
CA ILE A 16 -4.54 10.45 14.11
C ILE A 16 -5.07 11.82 14.54
N ILE A 17 -5.44 12.68 13.59
CA ILE A 17 -5.86 14.06 13.83
C ILE A 17 -7.26 14.09 14.46
N TYR A 18 -8.24 13.47 13.80
CA TYR A 18 -9.65 13.60 14.19
C TYR A 18 -10.11 12.53 15.20
N ASN A 19 -9.25 11.56 15.53
CA ASN A 19 -9.54 10.47 16.47
C ASN A 19 -10.86 9.73 16.17
N ARG A 20 -11.23 9.65 14.89
CA ARG A 20 -12.45 8.99 14.41
C ARG A 20 -12.09 8.04 13.27
N ASN A 21 -12.89 6.99 13.16
CA ASN A 21 -12.76 6.09 12.03
C ASN A 21 -13.30 6.78 10.76
N VAL A 22 -12.39 7.32 9.95
CA VAL A 22 -12.69 8.03 8.70
C VAL A 22 -13.48 7.14 7.74
N PHE A 23 -13.26 5.83 7.81
CA PHE A 23 -13.95 4.80 7.01
C PHE A 23 -15.46 4.75 7.21
N ILE A 24 -15.95 5.17 8.38
CA ILE A 24 -17.38 5.13 8.71
C ILE A 24 -18.03 6.50 8.44
N LYS A 25 -17.31 7.59 8.72
CA LYS A 25 -17.88 8.94 8.66
C LYS A 25 -18.01 9.48 7.23
N ASN A 26 -17.04 9.19 6.36
CA ASN A 26 -16.96 9.78 5.02
C ASN A 26 -16.79 8.70 3.93
N PRO A 27 -17.73 7.75 3.78
CA PRO A 27 -17.60 6.65 2.83
C PRO A 27 -17.50 7.14 1.38
N ARG A 28 -18.28 8.18 1.02
CA ARG A 28 -18.26 8.77 -0.34
C ARG A 28 -16.90 9.35 -0.71
N LEU A 29 -16.22 10.01 0.24
CA LEU A 29 -14.89 10.57 0.01
C LEU A 29 -13.86 9.46 -0.22
N ILE A 30 -13.94 8.36 0.54
CA ILE A 30 -13.02 7.23 0.38
C ILE A 30 -13.24 6.51 -0.95
N ILE A 31 -14.50 6.33 -1.35
CA ILE A 31 -14.86 5.78 -2.66
C ILE A 31 -14.30 6.66 -3.77
N LEU A 32 -14.52 7.98 -3.69
CA LEU A 32 -13.97 8.93 -4.66
C LEU A 32 -12.45 8.86 -4.72
N THR A 33 -11.77 8.85 -3.57
CA THR A 33 -10.32 8.70 -3.48
C THR A 33 -9.85 7.39 -4.11
N HIS A 34 -10.55 6.27 -3.90
CA HIS A 34 -10.23 5.01 -4.58
C HIS A 34 -10.36 5.13 -6.09
N PHE A 35 -11.45 5.71 -6.59
CA PHE A 35 -11.61 5.94 -8.03
C PHE A 35 -10.46 6.79 -8.60
N LEU A 36 -10.10 7.89 -7.93
CA LEU A 36 -9.03 8.77 -8.38
C LEU A 36 -7.66 8.06 -8.43
N ILE A 37 -7.36 7.19 -7.48
CA ILE A 37 -6.08 6.44 -7.46
C ILE A 37 -5.93 5.51 -8.67
N TYR A 38 -7.03 5.00 -9.23
CA TYR A 38 -6.99 4.13 -10.42
C TYR A 38 -7.13 4.93 -11.72
N ILE A 39 -8.02 5.92 -11.73
CA ILE A 39 -8.31 6.73 -12.92
C ILE A 39 -7.11 7.62 -13.28
N LEU A 40 -6.45 8.25 -12.31
CA LEU A 40 -5.34 9.17 -12.62
C LEU A 40 -4.15 8.47 -13.31
N PRO A 41 -3.63 7.32 -12.82
CA PRO A 41 -2.59 6.58 -13.55
C PRO A 41 -3.06 6.08 -14.91
N ALA A 42 -4.30 5.58 -15.02
CA ALA A 42 -4.84 5.11 -16.28
C ALA A 42 -4.93 6.23 -17.33
N LEU A 43 -5.41 7.41 -16.92
CA LEU A 43 -5.43 8.61 -17.76
C LEU A 43 -4.02 9.04 -18.16
N ASN A 44 -3.06 9.03 -17.23
CA ASN A 44 -1.67 9.38 -17.52
C ASN A 44 -1.08 8.47 -18.61
N ILE A 45 -1.25 7.15 -18.48
CA ILE A 45 -0.79 6.17 -19.48
C ILE A 45 -1.51 6.39 -20.82
N THR A 46 -2.82 6.61 -20.79
CA THR A 46 -3.65 6.85 -21.98
C THR A 46 -3.14 8.06 -22.75
N ILE A 47 -2.89 9.19 -22.06
CA ILE A 47 -2.35 10.41 -22.67
C ILE A 47 -0.98 10.15 -23.29
N GLN A 48 -0.11 9.38 -22.64
CA GLN A 48 1.23 9.09 -23.15
C GLN A 48 1.20 8.23 -24.41
N ILE A 49 0.34 7.22 -24.46
CA ILE A 49 0.18 6.34 -25.63
C ILE A 49 -0.42 7.13 -26.81
N PHE A 50 -1.54 7.83 -26.61
CA PHE A 50 -2.20 8.57 -27.69
C PHE A 50 -1.43 9.84 -28.10
N GLY A 51 -0.61 10.39 -27.21
CA GLY A 51 0.28 11.52 -27.47
C GLY A 51 1.61 11.15 -28.14
N ASN A 52 1.87 9.86 -28.39
CA ASN A 52 3.17 9.34 -28.86
C ASN A 52 4.35 9.76 -27.96
N TRP A 53 4.12 9.90 -26.66
CA TRP A 53 5.16 10.26 -25.68
C TRP A 53 5.97 9.06 -25.21
N THR A 54 5.45 7.85 -25.44
CA THR A 54 6.07 6.58 -25.08
C THR A 54 5.95 5.58 -26.21
N ILE A 55 7.00 4.80 -26.44
CA ILE A 55 7.02 3.68 -27.36
C ILE A 55 7.29 2.42 -26.55
N LEU A 56 6.47 1.39 -26.75
CA LEU A 56 6.69 0.08 -26.15
C LEU A 56 7.57 -0.75 -27.08
N LEU A 57 8.80 -1.06 -26.64
CA LEU A 57 9.73 -1.90 -27.38
C LEU A 57 9.65 -3.33 -26.82
N HIS A 58 9.51 -4.31 -27.71
CA HIS A 58 9.61 -5.71 -27.34
C HIS A 58 10.56 -6.44 -28.29
N THR A 59 11.67 -6.95 -27.73
CA THR A 59 12.59 -7.85 -28.42
C THR A 59 12.31 -9.28 -27.95
N ALA A 60 12.34 -10.25 -28.88
CA ALA A 60 12.13 -11.65 -28.53
C ALA A 60 13.19 -12.14 -27.53
N GLY A 61 12.75 -12.63 -26.37
CA GLY A 61 13.62 -13.08 -25.28
C GLY A 61 13.93 -12.01 -24.22
N GLU A 62 13.49 -10.77 -24.43
CA GLU A 62 13.68 -9.65 -23.50
C GLU A 62 12.36 -9.23 -22.83
N SER A 63 12.46 -8.49 -21.71
CA SER A 63 11.30 -7.85 -21.11
C SER A 63 10.83 -6.67 -21.96
N CYS A 64 9.53 -6.41 -22.00
CA CYS A 64 9.01 -5.19 -22.64
C CYS A 64 9.60 -3.96 -21.94
N ASP A 65 10.14 -3.03 -22.74
CA ASP A 65 10.71 -1.78 -22.24
C ASP A 65 9.89 -0.58 -22.74
N ILE A 66 9.86 0.48 -21.94
CA ILE A 66 9.17 1.74 -22.28
C ILE A 66 10.23 2.77 -22.60
N ILE A 67 10.26 3.23 -23.85
CA ILE A 67 11.15 4.29 -24.30
C ILE A 67 10.34 5.59 -24.38
N TYR A 68 10.79 6.62 -23.67
CA TYR A 68 10.18 7.94 -23.72
C TYR A 68 10.67 8.72 -24.94
N SER A 69 9.79 9.50 -25.55
CA SER A 69 10.12 10.29 -26.75
C SER A 69 11.09 11.43 -26.46
N SER A 70 11.16 11.91 -25.21
CA SER A 70 12.04 12.99 -24.79
C SER A 70 12.30 12.99 -23.29
N LEU A 71 13.43 13.56 -22.89
CA LEU A 71 13.79 13.81 -21.49
C LEU A 71 12.72 14.63 -20.74
N THR A 72 12.00 15.52 -21.44
CA THR A 72 10.90 16.28 -20.84
C THR A 72 9.77 15.37 -20.35
N VAL A 73 9.45 14.32 -21.10
CA VAL A 73 8.42 13.34 -20.72
C VAL A 73 8.89 12.50 -19.54
N GLU A 74 10.16 12.06 -19.53
CA GLU A 74 10.77 11.34 -18.41
C GLU A 74 10.69 12.14 -17.11
N ILE A 75 11.09 13.42 -17.15
CA ILE A 75 11.01 14.33 -16.01
C ILE A 75 9.56 14.52 -15.57
N PHE A 76 8.65 14.77 -16.51
CA PHE A 76 7.23 14.91 -16.20
C PHE A 76 6.67 13.68 -15.49
N ASN A 77 6.96 12.48 -16.00
CA ASN A 77 6.55 11.22 -15.38
C ASN A 77 7.15 11.03 -14.00
N LEU A 78 8.42 11.38 -13.82
CA LEU A 78 9.05 11.36 -12.50
C LEU A 78 8.31 12.27 -11.51
N PHE A 79 7.89 13.46 -11.93
CA PHE A 79 7.11 14.35 -11.06
C PHE A 79 5.76 13.76 -10.66
N ILE A 80 4.98 13.31 -11.65
CA ILE A 80 3.63 12.79 -11.43
C ILE A 80 3.66 11.48 -10.63
N ILE A 81 4.49 10.52 -11.04
CA ILE A 81 4.48 9.16 -10.49
C ILE A 81 5.22 9.09 -9.15
N TYR A 82 6.26 9.91 -8.96
CA TYR A 82 7.17 9.81 -7.81
C TYR A 82 7.15 11.06 -6.93
N LEU A 83 7.61 12.22 -7.41
CA LEU A 83 7.92 13.36 -6.54
C LEU A 83 6.69 13.94 -5.84
N ILE A 84 5.60 14.18 -6.58
CA ILE A 84 4.36 14.71 -6.01
C ILE A 84 3.80 13.79 -4.92
N PRO A 85 3.54 12.49 -5.18
CA PRO A 85 3.01 11.62 -4.14
C PRO A 85 3.98 11.45 -2.97
N VAL A 86 5.30 11.42 -3.18
CA VAL A 86 6.28 11.34 -2.10
C VAL A 86 6.25 12.60 -1.23
N ALA A 87 6.24 13.78 -1.83
CA ALA A 87 6.16 15.05 -1.11
C ALA A 87 4.88 15.15 -0.27
N LEU A 88 3.73 14.83 -0.87
CA LEU A 88 2.44 14.84 -0.17
C LEU A 88 2.41 13.86 1.01
N ASN A 89 3.01 12.66 0.85
CA ASN A 89 3.14 11.70 1.94
C ASN A 89 3.97 12.25 3.10
N LEU A 90 5.12 12.86 2.81
CA LEU A 90 5.96 13.50 3.82
C LEU A 90 5.22 14.62 4.56
N THR A 91 4.45 15.45 3.84
CA THR A 91 3.62 16.50 4.45
C THR A 91 2.58 15.92 5.41
N VAL A 92 1.90 14.83 5.03
CA VAL A 92 0.92 14.15 5.89
C VAL A 92 1.60 13.61 7.15
N ILE A 93 2.75 12.95 7.02
CA ILE A 93 3.51 12.42 8.17
C ILE A 93 3.96 13.57 9.08
N ALA A 94 4.49 14.66 8.52
CA ALA A 94 4.90 15.84 9.27
C ALA A 94 3.73 16.46 10.06
N PHE A 95 2.56 16.58 9.44
CA PHE A 95 1.34 17.04 10.13
C PHE A 95 0.96 16.12 11.28
N CYS A 96 1.04 14.80 11.09
CA CYS A 96 0.79 13.82 12.15
C CYS A 96 1.78 13.95 13.31
N ILE A 97 3.08 14.12 13.02
CA ILE A 97 4.12 14.34 14.03
C ILE A 97 3.82 15.62 14.81
N ARG A 98 3.51 16.72 14.13
CA ARG A 98 3.16 18.00 14.76
C ARG A 98 1.94 17.86 15.66
N HIS A 99 0.89 17.19 15.20
CA HIS A 99 -0.33 16.97 15.97
C HIS A 99 -0.07 16.13 17.24
N VAL A 100 0.67 15.02 17.13
CA VAL A 100 1.00 14.18 18.29
C VAL A 100 1.90 14.94 19.27
N SER A 101 2.89 15.69 18.78
CA SER A 101 3.78 16.49 19.63
C SER A 101 3.05 17.63 20.34
N SER A 102 2.05 18.25 19.71
CA SER A 102 1.22 19.30 20.33
C SER A 102 0.34 18.79 21.47
N ILE A 103 0.11 17.47 21.56
CA ILE A 103 -0.69 16.85 22.62
C ILE A 103 0.18 16.44 23.83
N LYS A 104 1.52 16.48 23.71
CA LYS A 104 2.45 16.30 24.84
C LYS A 104 2.30 17.49 25.80
N GLY A 105 1.54 17.31 26.88
CA GLY A 105 1.40 18.31 27.94
C GLY A 105 0.05 18.34 28.64
N ILE A 106 -0.99 17.70 28.07
CA ILE A 106 -2.32 17.66 28.68
C ILE A 106 -2.40 16.48 29.65
N HIS A 107 -2.17 16.77 30.93
CA HIS A 107 -2.13 15.82 32.05
C HIS A 107 -3.55 15.59 32.62
N SER A 108 -4.33 14.62 32.10
CA SER A 108 -5.55 14.11 32.78
C SER A 108 -6.11 12.81 32.15
N GLN A 109 -6.74 12.00 33.03
CA GLN A 109 -7.47 10.73 32.87
C GLN A 109 -6.91 9.69 31.87
N GLN A 110 -6.41 8.58 32.42
CA GLN A 110 -5.97 7.30 31.84
C GLN A 110 -6.43 6.94 30.39
N ILE A 111 -7.67 7.24 30.01
CA ILE A 111 -8.23 7.06 28.65
C ILE A 111 -7.52 7.94 27.61
N ILE A 112 -7.17 9.19 27.94
CA ILE A 112 -6.44 10.12 27.07
C ILE A 112 -5.01 9.63 26.84
N ASN A 113 -4.36 9.12 27.89
CA ASN A 113 -3.03 8.51 27.80
C ASN A 113 -3.02 7.25 26.91
N LEU A 114 -4.03 6.39 27.02
CA LEU A 114 -4.18 5.21 26.14
C LEU A 114 -4.40 5.62 24.68
N ARG A 115 -5.24 6.63 24.41
CA ARG A 115 -5.43 7.17 23.05
C ARG A 115 -4.15 7.79 22.49
N HIS A 116 -3.41 8.53 23.30
CA HIS A 116 -2.13 9.11 22.90
C HIS A 116 -1.09 8.03 22.58
N LYS A 117 -0.99 6.98 23.40
CA LYS A 117 -0.12 5.82 23.14
C LYS A 117 -0.51 5.10 21.84
N HIS A 118 -1.81 4.94 21.58
CA HIS A 118 -2.31 4.37 20.33
C HIS A 118 -1.94 5.22 19.11
N LYS A 119 -2.18 6.54 19.15
CA LYS A 119 -1.81 7.47 18.08
C LYS A 119 -0.29 7.45 17.80
N LYS A 120 0.53 7.43 18.85
CA LYS A 120 2.00 7.33 18.72
C LYS A 120 2.43 6.01 18.09
N SER A 121 1.83 4.89 18.49
CA SER A 121 2.11 3.58 17.87
C SER A 121 1.72 3.56 16.39
N LEU A 122 0.57 4.13 16.03
CA LEU A 122 0.12 4.21 14.63
C LEU A 122 1.05 5.09 13.79
N LEU A 123 1.51 6.22 14.33
CA LEU A 123 2.49 7.08 13.67
C LEU A 123 3.82 6.35 13.43
N ILE A 124 4.37 5.66 14.43
CA ILE A 124 5.61 4.90 14.30
C ILE A 124 5.48 3.83 13.21
N ARG A 125 4.39 3.06 13.21
CA ARG A 125 4.11 2.06 12.17
C ARG A 125 4.03 2.69 10.78
N THR A 126 3.43 3.87 10.68
CA THR A 126 3.31 4.61 9.41
C THR A 126 4.69 5.06 8.91
N ILE A 127 5.54 5.57 9.80
CA ILE A 127 6.91 5.96 9.46
C ILE A 127 7.73 4.75 9.01
N ILE A 128 7.72 3.65 9.77
CA ILE A 128 8.46 2.42 9.42
C ILE A 128 8.02 1.90 8.05
N PHE A 129 6.70 1.81 7.82
CA PHE A 129 6.16 1.38 6.53
C PHE A 129 6.66 2.26 5.39
N TYR A 130 6.55 3.58 5.55
CA TYR A 130 6.94 4.54 4.53
C TYR A 130 8.45 4.51 4.25
N SER A 131 9.28 4.34 5.28
CA SER A 131 10.72 4.21 5.14
C SER A 131 11.13 2.95 4.38
N ILE A 132 10.52 1.81 4.69
CA ILE A 132 10.77 0.55 3.96
C ILE A 132 10.34 0.70 2.50
N TRP A 133 9.16 1.28 2.28
CA TRP A 133 8.64 1.51 0.94
C TRP A 133 9.57 2.42 0.12
N LEU A 134 10.03 3.55 0.68
CA LEU A 134 11.01 4.42 0.01
C LEU A 134 12.31 3.67 -0.29
N ALA A 135 12.82 2.87 0.65
CA ALA A 135 14.08 2.15 0.46
C ALA A 135 14.01 1.10 -0.67
N LEU A 136 12.87 0.41 -0.80
CA LEU A 136 12.71 -0.67 -1.77
C LEU A 136 12.19 -0.19 -3.14
N TRP A 137 11.29 0.79 -3.14
CA TRP A 137 10.59 1.21 -4.36
C TRP A 137 11.23 2.42 -5.05
N SER A 138 11.75 3.39 -4.28
CA SER A 138 12.33 4.61 -4.86
C SER A 138 13.49 4.36 -5.82
N PRO A 139 14.45 3.45 -5.54
CA PRO A 139 15.53 3.18 -6.48
C PRO A 139 15.00 2.72 -7.84
N ASN A 140 13.94 1.91 -7.84
CA ASN A 140 13.34 1.43 -9.07
C ASN A 140 12.68 2.53 -9.89
N VAL A 141 11.84 3.36 -9.27
CA VAL A 141 11.15 4.41 -10.02
C VAL A 141 12.07 5.54 -10.46
N LEU A 142 13.11 5.84 -9.69
CA LEU A 142 14.11 6.81 -10.08
C LEU A 142 14.96 6.31 -11.25
N ALA A 143 15.32 5.03 -11.26
CA ALA A 143 16.20 4.47 -12.27
C ALA A 143 15.46 4.01 -13.53
N PHE A 144 14.23 3.49 -13.43
CA PHE A 144 13.43 2.99 -14.56
C PHE A 144 13.15 4.07 -15.61
N GLN A 145 13.16 5.36 -15.24
CA GLN A 145 12.98 6.45 -16.20
C GLN A 145 14.22 6.67 -17.10
N PHE A 146 15.40 6.20 -16.68
CA PHE A 146 16.68 6.52 -17.32
C PHE A 146 17.54 5.30 -17.69
N ILE A 147 17.21 4.12 -17.14
CA ILE A 147 17.98 2.88 -17.31
C ILE A 147 17.10 1.84 -17.98
N ASN A 148 17.59 1.29 -19.09
CA ASN A 148 16.94 0.18 -19.79
C ASN A 148 16.92 -1.08 -18.90
N VAL A 149 15.74 -1.69 -18.77
CA VAL A 149 15.49 -2.84 -17.89
C VAL A 149 16.30 -4.08 -18.23
N ASN A 150 16.76 -4.22 -19.48
CA ASN A 150 17.51 -5.37 -19.96
C ASN A 150 19.04 -5.24 -19.72
N THR A 151 19.50 -4.11 -19.18
CA THR A 151 20.91 -3.94 -18.75
C THR A 151 21.14 -4.55 -17.36
N GLU A 152 22.40 -4.92 -17.03
CA GLU A 152 22.73 -5.41 -15.67
C GLU A 152 22.16 -4.55 -14.53
N PRO A 153 22.35 -3.22 -14.49
CA PRO A 153 21.73 -2.38 -13.45
C PRO A 153 20.19 -2.43 -13.52
N GLY A 154 19.59 -2.44 -14.72
CA GLY A 154 18.15 -2.56 -14.92
C GLY A 154 17.56 -3.85 -14.34
N ILE A 155 18.28 -4.97 -14.43
CA ILE A 155 17.88 -6.26 -13.86
C ILE A 155 17.86 -6.19 -12.32
N TYR A 156 18.90 -5.66 -11.68
CA TYR A 156 18.94 -5.51 -10.22
C TYR A 156 17.83 -4.61 -9.70
N ILE A 157 17.57 -3.51 -10.42
CA ILE A 157 16.48 -2.58 -10.13
C ILE A 157 15.11 -3.26 -10.24
N SER A 158 14.89 -4.02 -11.30
CA SER A 158 13.65 -4.79 -11.51
C SER A 158 13.46 -5.86 -10.44
N LEU A 159 14.54 -6.48 -9.99
CA LEU A 159 14.52 -7.46 -8.90
C LEU A 159 14.11 -6.82 -7.56
N LEU A 160 14.61 -5.63 -7.24
CA LEU A 160 14.19 -4.88 -6.04
C LEU A 160 12.69 -4.60 -6.07
N ASN A 161 12.17 -4.15 -7.22
CA ASN A 161 10.74 -3.91 -7.40
C ASN A 161 9.91 -5.19 -7.26
N TYR A 162 10.38 -6.31 -7.79
CA TYR A 162 9.71 -7.60 -7.64
C TYR A 162 9.66 -8.06 -6.17
N ILE A 163 10.78 -7.92 -5.44
CA ILE A 163 10.85 -8.23 -4.01
C ILE A 163 9.85 -7.35 -3.24
N GLU A 164 9.77 -6.06 -3.55
CA GLU A 164 8.84 -5.12 -2.92
C GLU A 164 7.39 -5.58 -3.09
N ILE A 165 6.95 -5.84 -4.33
CA ILE A 165 5.58 -6.28 -4.63
C ILE A 165 5.22 -7.57 -3.87
N LYS A 166 6.18 -8.48 -3.69
CA LYS A 166 5.98 -9.74 -2.97
C LYS A 166 5.98 -9.57 -1.45
N THR A 167 6.71 -8.59 -0.92
CA THR A 167 6.85 -8.37 0.52
C THR A 167 5.80 -7.40 1.08
N ASP A 168 5.17 -6.58 0.23
CA ASP A 168 4.08 -5.66 0.58
C ASP A 168 2.98 -6.29 1.46
N PRO A 169 2.41 -7.48 1.12
CA PRO A 169 1.40 -8.13 1.97
C PRO A 169 1.93 -8.46 3.38
N ILE A 170 3.21 -8.83 3.50
CA ILE A 170 3.84 -9.17 4.78
C ILE A 170 3.96 -7.89 5.62
N PHE A 171 4.46 -6.81 5.04
CA PHE A 171 4.59 -5.52 5.73
C PHE A 171 3.22 -5.01 6.18
N ILE A 172 2.21 -5.03 5.31
CA ILE A 172 0.85 -4.61 5.65
C ILE A 172 0.30 -5.45 6.82
N THR A 173 0.52 -6.77 6.81
CA THR A 173 0.03 -7.67 7.86
C THR A 173 0.73 -7.45 9.20
N VAL A 174 2.04 -7.21 9.21
CA VAL A 174 2.80 -6.93 10.43
C VAL A 174 2.44 -5.57 11.01
N LEU A 175 2.22 -4.58 10.14
CA LEU A 175 1.96 -3.20 10.54
C LEU A 175 0.49 -2.96 10.93
N ASP A 176 -0.45 -3.74 10.41
CA ASP A 176 -1.87 -3.67 10.79
C ASP A 176 -2.29 -4.88 11.65
N VAL A 177 -2.34 -4.64 12.97
CA VAL A 177 -2.80 -5.65 13.94
C VAL A 177 -4.24 -6.10 13.68
N ARG A 178 -5.11 -5.24 13.10
CA ARG A 178 -6.49 -5.61 12.80
C ARG A 178 -6.55 -6.59 11.63
N LEU A 179 -5.70 -6.38 10.63
CA LEU A 179 -5.57 -7.30 9.49
C LEU A 179 -5.05 -8.65 9.98
N PHE A 180 -3.99 -8.66 10.80
CA PHE A 180 -3.47 -9.90 11.39
C PHE A 180 -4.52 -10.65 12.22
N GLN A 181 -5.30 -9.95 13.05
CA GLN A 181 -6.38 -10.54 13.83
C GLN A 181 -7.48 -11.13 12.95
N SER A 182 -7.89 -10.41 11.91
CA SER A 182 -8.89 -10.87 10.94
C SER A 182 -8.40 -12.10 10.19
N TRP A 183 -7.12 -12.09 9.77
CA TRP A 183 -6.47 -13.21 9.13
C TRP A 183 -6.43 -14.44 10.04
N LYS A 184 -6.11 -14.27 11.33
CA LYS A 184 -6.13 -15.35 12.33
C LYS A 184 -7.52 -15.97 12.49
N ILE A 185 -8.59 -15.17 12.42
CA ILE A 185 -9.96 -15.66 12.47
C ILE A 185 -10.29 -16.49 11.22
N ILE A 186 -9.95 -15.98 10.03
CA ILE A 186 -10.14 -16.68 8.76
C ILE A 186 -9.38 -18.00 8.76
N TRP A 187 -8.11 -17.98 9.16
CA TRP A 187 -7.26 -19.18 9.23
C TRP A 187 -7.86 -20.25 10.16
N ARG A 188 -8.30 -19.86 11.36
CA ARG A 188 -8.97 -20.78 12.29
C ARG A 188 -10.26 -21.36 11.69
N LYS A 189 -11.00 -20.58 10.89
CA LYS A 189 -12.20 -21.07 10.19
C LYS A 189 -11.85 -22.09 9.12
N ILE A 190 -10.82 -21.81 8.31
CA ILE A 190 -10.30 -22.74 7.29
C ILE A 190 -9.83 -24.04 7.95
N GLU A 191 -9.07 -23.95 9.05
CA GLU A 191 -8.56 -25.11 9.76
C GLU A 191 -9.70 -25.98 10.34
N ARG A 192 -10.75 -25.35 10.90
CA ARG A 192 -11.95 -26.07 11.35
C ARG A 192 -12.71 -26.74 10.20
N CYS A 193 -12.85 -26.06 9.06
CA CYS A 193 -13.47 -26.63 7.87
C CYS A 193 -12.67 -27.82 7.31
N ARG A 194 -11.34 -27.70 7.27
CA ARG A 194 -10.43 -28.79 6.85
C ARG A 194 -10.54 -29.99 7.79
N ARG A 195 -10.57 -29.77 9.11
CA ARG A 195 -10.76 -30.87 10.09
C ARG A 195 -12.12 -31.55 9.93
N ARG A 196 -13.20 -30.81 9.65
CA ARG A 196 -14.54 -31.38 9.40
C ARG A 196 -14.64 -32.16 8.08
N ALA A 197 -13.92 -31.74 7.05
CA ALA A 197 -13.87 -32.45 5.78
C ALA A 197 -13.10 -33.79 5.84
N VAL A 198 -12.24 -33.96 6.85
CA VAL A 198 -11.42 -35.16 7.06
C VAL A 198 -12.11 -36.18 7.99
N VAL A 199 -13.18 -35.81 8.69
CA VAL A 199 -14.02 -36.77 9.43
C VAL A 199 -15.02 -37.37 8.45
N PRO A 200 -14.93 -38.66 8.07
CA PRO A 200 -15.97 -39.30 7.29
C PRO A 200 -17.25 -39.25 8.10
N ALA A 201 -18.36 -38.87 7.48
CA ALA A 201 -19.67 -39.07 8.08
C ALA A 201 -19.78 -40.57 8.41
N LEU A 202 -19.78 -40.92 9.70
CA LEU A 202 -20.15 -42.26 10.11
C LEU A 202 -21.53 -42.56 9.52
N PRO A 203 -21.72 -43.66 8.78
CA PRO A 203 -23.05 -44.03 8.34
C PRO A 203 -23.91 -44.17 9.58
N ALA A 204 -25.06 -43.48 9.58
CA ALA A 204 -26.05 -43.59 10.62
C ALA A 204 -26.35 -45.09 10.82
N ALA A 205 -26.13 -45.58 12.04
CA ALA A 205 -26.52 -46.94 12.40
C ALA A 205 -28.02 -47.08 12.10
N SER A 206 -28.34 -47.90 11.10
CA SER A 206 -29.71 -48.30 10.82
C SER A 206 -30.22 -49.06 12.04
N GLU A 207 -31.13 -48.44 12.79
CA GLU A 207 -32.01 -49.15 13.72
C GLU A 207 -32.79 -50.17 12.89
N GLN A 208 -32.33 -51.42 12.91
CA GLN A 208 -33.15 -52.55 12.51
C GLN A 208 -34.18 -52.77 13.61
N THR A 209 -35.36 -52.20 13.42
CA THR A 209 -36.60 -52.66 14.03
C THR A 209 -37.07 -53.88 13.23
N TYR A 210 -37.05 -55.07 13.84
CA TYR A 210 -38.11 -56.09 13.85
C TYR A 210 -37.69 -57.24 14.75
#